data_AF-A0A354GYG7-F1
#
_entry.id   AF-A0A354GYG7-F1
#
_cell.length_a   1.000
_cell.length_b   1.000
_cell.length_c   1.000
_cell.angle_alpha   90.00
_cell.angle_beta   90.00
_cell.angle_gamma   90.00
#
_symmetry.space_group_name_H-M   'P 1'
#
loop_
_entity.id
_entity.type
_entity.pdbx_description
1 polymer ?
#
loop_
_entity_poly.entity_id
_entity_poly.type
_entity_poly.pdbx_seq_one_letter_code
_entity_poly.pdbx_strand_id
1 'polypeptide(L)'
;MIELTEQQLQELSVPEPVAIDPETREVYVLVRREAYERLKALLALDDFDPEEGAAYVNEVMAEDDANDPHLESYQHYGKQA
;
A
#
# COMPACT_ATOMS: atom_id res chain seq x y z
N MET A 1 -3.63 -13.41 20.51
CA MET A 1 -3.79 -12.15 21.26
C MET A 1 -2.79 -12.20 22.39
N ILE A 2 -1.88 -11.23 22.45
CA ILE A 2 -0.91 -11.10 23.54
C ILE A 2 -1.46 -10.03 24.49
N GLU A 3 -1.49 -10.31 25.79
CA GLU A 3 -1.86 -9.33 26.80
C GLU A 3 -0.63 -8.52 27.21
N LEU A 4 -0.81 -7.21 27.38
CA LEU A 4 0.28 -6.31 27.74
C LEU A 4 0.60 -6.41 29.23
N THR A 5 1.89 -6.34 29.56
CA THR A 5 2.34 -6.20 30.94
C THR A 5 2.03 -4.80 31.48
N GLU A 6 2.06 -4.63 32.80
CA GLU A 6 1.86 -3.31 33.42
C GLU A 6 2.84 -2.24 32.90
N GLN A 7 4.09 -2.63 32.64
CA GLN A 7 5.09 -1.73 32.06
C GLN A 7 4.71 -1.31 30.63
N GLN A 8 4.23 -2.24 29.81
CA GLN A 8 3.82 -1.94 28.44
C GLN A 8 2.54 -1.10 28.38
N LEU A 9 1.66 -1.22 29.37
CA LEU A 9 0.47 -0.36 29.51
C LEU A 9 0.85 1.10 29.75
N GLN A 10 1.97 1.38 30.42
CA GLN A 10 2.43 2.75 30.62
C GLN A 10 2.81 3.42 29.30
N GLU A 11 3.42 2.67 28.37
CA GLU A 11 3.74 3.18 27.03
C GLU A 11 2.48 3.56 26.24
N LEU A 12 1.34 2.88 26.46
CA LEU A 12 0.07 3.24 25.80
C LEU A 12 -0.51 4.60 26.26
N SER A 13 0.02 5.19 27.34
CA SER A 13 -0.42 6.50 27.83
C SER A 13 0.20 7.68 27.06
N VAL A 14 1.25 7.43 26.26
CA VAL A 14 1.85 8.45 25.41
C VAL A 14 1.07 8.61 24.10
N PRO A 15 1.14 9.77 23.42
CA PRO A 15 0.41 10.01 22.17
C PRO A 15 0.76 9.04 21.04
N GLU A 16 1.99 8.54 21.02
CA GLU A 16 2.53 7.66 19.98
C GLU A 16 3.28 6.49 20.63
N PRO A 17 2.56 5.44 21.05
CA PRO A 17 3.17 4.28 21.68
C PRO A 17 3.99 3.49 20.66
N VAL A 18 5.20 3.10 21.06
CA VAL A 18 6.17 2.42 20.20
C VAL A 18 6.50 1.04 20.77
N ALA A 19 6.59 0.04 19.91
CA ALA A 19 7.12 -1.28 20.21
C ALA A 19 8.44 -1.49 19.47
N ILE A 20 9.42 -2.12 20.12
CA ILE A 20 10.70 -2.46 19.53
C ILE A 20 10.82 -3.98 19.52
N ASP A 21 11.05 -4.57 18.35
CA ASP A 21 11.40 -5.98 18.26
C ASP A 21 12.84 -6.21 18.74
N PRO A 22 13.08 -6.99 19.81
CA PRO A 22 14.42 -7.21 20.33
C PRO A 22 15.34 -8.02 19.40
N GLU A 23 14.78 -8.82 18.48
CA GLU A 23 15.56 -9.65 17.57
C GLU A 23 16.12 -8.82 16.40
N THR A 24 15.25 -8.02 15.77
CA THR A 24 15.59 -7.24 14.57
C THR A 24 15.95 -5.78 14.87
N ARG A 25 15.55 -5.27 16.04
CA ARG A 25 15.55 -3.84 16.41
C ARG A 25 14.62 -2.98 15.54
N GLU A 26 13.69 -3.58 14.82
CA GLU A 26 12.64 -2.84 14.14
C GLU A 26 11.73 -2.11 15.13
N VAL A 27 11.25 -0.96 14.71
CA VAL A 27 10.44 -0.06 15.51
C VAL A 27 9.05 0.00 14.89
N TYR A 28 8.04 -0.38 15.66
CA TYR A 28 6.65 -0.39 15.26
C TYR A 28 5.86 0.66 16.04
N VAL A 29 4.93 1.34 15.36
CA VAL A 29 3.98 2.25 16.02
C VAL A 29 2.70 1.48 16.32
N LEU A 30 2.26 1.52 17.58
CA LEU A 30 1.04 0.88 18.02
C LEU A 30 -0.15 1.81 17.77
N VAL A 31 -1.08 1.34 16.93
CA VAL A 31 -2.35 2.03 16.68
C VAL A 31 -3.51 1.25 17.31
N ARG A 32 -4.50 1.96 17.83
CA ARG A 32 -5.73 1.32 18.33
C ARG A 32 -6.40 0.57 17.19
N ARG A 33 -6.93 -0.62 17.47
CA ARG A 33 -7.57 -1.48 16.47
C ARG A 33 -8.59 -0.72 15.61
N GLU A 34 -9.49 0.05 16.22
CA GLU A 34 -10.49 0.81 15.46
C GLU A 34 -9.86 1.82 14.48
N ALA A 35 -8.77 2.49 14.87
CA ALA A 35 -8.04 3.40 13.98
C ALA A 35 -7.32 2.63 12.88
N TYR A 36 -6.73 1.47 13.20
CA TYR A 36 -6.14 0.59 12.20
C TYR A 36 -7.15 0.14 11.14
N GLU A 37 -8.33 -0.34 11.54
CA GLU A 37 -9.37 -0.78 10.59
C GLU A 37 -9.82 0.38 9.68
N ARG A 38 -9.96 1.60 10.23
CA ARG A 38 -10.27 2.80 9.43
C ARG A 38 -9.16 3.14 8.44
N LEU A 39 -7.89 3.10 8.87
CA LEU A 39 -6.74 3.33 7.99
C LEU A 39 -6.64 2.27 6.90
N LYS A 40 -6.85 1.01 7.26
CA LYS A 40 -6.84 -0.13 6.34
C LYS A 40 -7.88 0.03 5.24
N ALA A 41 -9.10 0.42 5.60
CA ALA A 41 -10.16 0.71 4.63
C ALA A 41 -9.84 1.93 3.75
N LEU A 42 -9.28 3.00 4.31
CA LEU A 42 -8.89 4.20 3.54
C LEU A 42 -7.75 3.94 2.56
N LEU A 43 -6.79 3.12 2.96
CA LEU A 43 -5.64 2.76 2.16
C LEU A 43 -5.92 1.60 1.20
N ALA A 44 -7.16 1.10 1.16
CA ALA A 44 -7.55 -0.10 0.43
C ALA A 44 -6.56 -1.25 0.66
N LEU A 45 -5.96 -1.38 1.85
CA LEU A 45 -4.93 -2.41 2.11
C LEU A 45 -5.49 -3.83 1.99
N ASP A 46 -6.82 -3.97 1.97
CA ASP A 46 -7.53 -5.23 1.69
C ASP A 46 -7.87 -5.43 0.21
N ASP A 47 -7.97 -4.35 -0.58
CA ASP A 47 -8.40 -4.37 -1.99
C ASP A 47 -7.26 -3.97 -2.95
N PHE A 48 -6.09 -3.59 -2.44
CA PHE A 48 -4.92 -3.28 -3.25
C PHE A 48 -4.27 -4.60 -3.67
N ASP A 49 -4.77 -5.16 -4.76
CA ASP A 49 -4.05 -6.16 -5.52
C ASP A 49 -3.00 -5.43 -6.39
N PRO A 50 -1.69 -5.62 -6.15
CA PRO A 50 -0.65 -5.01 -6.97
C PRO A 50 -0.78 -5.37 -8.46
N GLU A 51 -1.35 -6.55 -8.79
CA GLU A 51 -1.61 -6.96 -10.16
C GLU A 51 -2.78 -6.16 -10.77
N GLU A 52 -3.84 -5.90 -10.00
CA GLU A 52 -4.96 -5.05 -10.44
C GLU A 52 -4.52 -3.58 -10.59
N GLY A 53 -3.71 -3.09 -9.65
CA GLY A 53 -3.11 -1.75 -9.75
C GLY A 53 -2.21 -1.61 -10.97
N ALA A 54 -1.37 -2.61 -11.27
CA ALA A 54 -0.53 -2.61 -12.46
C ALA A 54 -1.36 -2.72 -13.75
N ALA A 55 -2.42 -3.52 -13.75
CA ALA A 55 -3.34 -3.65 -14.88
C ALA A 55 -4.07 -2.33 -15.17
N TYR A 56 -4.57 -1.67 -14.13
CA TYR A 56 -5.25 -0.37 -14.25
C TYR A 56 -4.30 0.72 -14.78
N VAL A 57 -3.07 0.79 -14.26
CA VAL A 57 -2.05 1.72 -14.76
C VAL A 57 -1.73 1.44 -16.23
N ASN A 58 -1.58 0.18 -16.62
CA ASN A 58 -1.35 -0.18 -18.03
C ASN A 58 -2.54 0.20 -18.92
N GLU A 59 -3.78 0.03 -18.47
CA GLU A 59 -4.97 0.42 -19.24
C GLU A 59 -5.01 1.93 -19.49
N VAL A 60 -4.78 2.72 -18.43
CA VAL A 60 -4.73 4.19 -18.53
C VAL A 60 -3.60 4.65 -19.47
N MET A 61 -2.41 4.03 -19.36
CA MET A 61 -1.29 4.35 -20.25
C MET A 61 -1.57 3.94 -21.70
N ALA A 62 -2.22 2.79 -21.93
CA ALA A 62 -2.58 2.34 -23.27
C ALA A 62 -3.63 3.26 -23.94
N GLU A 63 -4.58 3.81 -23.17
CA GLU A 63 -5.55 4.79 -23.68
C GLU A 63 -4.88 6.11 -24.11
N ASP A 64 -3.92 6.59 -23.32
CA ASP A 64 -3.14 7.79 -23.64
C ASP A 64 -2.24 7.54 -24.87
N ASP A 65 -1.50 6.43 -24.88
CA ASP A 65 -0.62 6.02 -25.97
C ASP A 65 -1.38 5.82 -27.30
N ALA A 66 -2.62 5.33 -27.24
CA ALA A 66 -3.45 5.11 -28.42
C ALA A 66 -3.84 6.41 -29.14
N ASN A 67 -3.83 7.54 -28.42
CA ASN A 67 -4.19 8.86 -28.94
C ASN A 67 -2.98 9.79 -29.07
N ASP A 68 -1.77 9.33 -28.70
CA ASP A 68 -0.54 10.12 -28.83
C ASP A 68 -0.01 10.13 -30.28
N PRO A 69 -0.02 11.28 -30.97
CA PRO A 69 0.50 11.41 -32.34
C PRO A 69 2.00 11.13 -32.45
N HIS A 70 2.76 11.19 -31.35
CA HIS A 70 4.19 10.87 -31.34
C HIS A 70 4.45 9.36 -31.31
N LEU A 71 3.44 8.54 -31.02
CA LEU A 71 3.54 7.08 -30.96
C LEU A 71 2.88 6.37 -32.15
N GLU A 72 2.38 7.12 -33.14
CA GLU A 72 1.65 6.58 -34.32
C GLU A 72 2.40 5.44 -35.02
N SER A 73 3.73 5.56 -35.18
CA SER A 73 4.55 4.51 -35.81
C SER A 73 4.58 3.19 -35.02
N TYR A 74 4.46 3.25 -33.69
CA TYR A 74 4.45 2.08 -32.82
C TYR A 74 3.10 1.37 -32.83
N GLN A 75 1.99 2.09 -33.05
CA GLN A 75 0.64 1.52 -33.16
C GLN A 75 0.45 0.59 -34.37
N HIS A 76 1.34 0.71 -35.36
CA HIS A 76 1.42 -0.13 -36.55
C HIS A 76 2.59 -1.12 -36.54
N TYR A 77 3.47 -1.04 -35.54
CA TYR A 77 4.66 -1.88 -35.44
C TYR A 77 4.26 -3.33 -35.13
N GLY A 78 4.61 -4.27 -36.01
CA GLY A 78 4.25 -5.69 -35.89
C GLY A 78 2.94 -6.11 -36.57
N LYS A 79 2.18 -5.19 -37.19
CA LYS A 79 1.00 -5.54 -38.03
C LYS A 79 1.36 -5.96 -39.47
N GLN A 80 2.65 -6.18 -39.76
CA GLN A 80 3.13 -6.75 -41.01
C GLN A 80 3.82 -8.09 -40.76
N ALA A 81 3.02 -9.16 -40.70
CA ALA A 81 3.19 -10.46 -41.38
C ALA A 81 2.06 -11.41 -40.93
#